data_AF-E4UN38-F1
#
_entry.id   AF-E4UN38-F1
#
_cell.length_a   1.000
_cell.length_b   1.000
_cell.length_c   1.000
_cell.angle_alpha   90.00
_cell.angle_beta   90.00
_cell.angle_gamma   90.00
#
_symmetry.space_group_name_H-M   'P 1'
#
loop_
_entity.id
_entity.type
_entity.pdbx_description
1 polymer ?
#
loop_
_entity_poly.entity_id
_entity_poly.type
_entity_poly.pdbx_seq_one_letter_code
_entity_poly.pdbx_strand_id
1 'polypeptide(L)' 'MKIQFLLTFMTIGLSVAHRGRDMKRAPECSVICTADFKPVCGMGSDGALKTFSNACQLKAAACENSANAFTMLREGSC' A
#
# COMPACT_ATOMS: atom_id res chain seq x y z
N MET A 1 -12.89 -10.65 55.44
CA MET A 1 -12.31 -9.46 54.76
C MET A 1 -10.79 -9.63 54.75
N LYS A 2 -10.12 -10.12 53.70
CA LYS A 2 -9.72 -9.41 52.49
C LYS A 2 -9.11 -10.44 51.51
N ILE A 3 -9.95 -11.23 50.84
CA ILE A 3 -9.49 -12.16 49.77
C ILE A 3 -9.87 -11.60 48.38
N GLN A 4 -10.71 -10.56 48.32
CA GLN A 4 -11.12 -9.89 47.08
C GLN A 4 -10.02 -9.04 46.42
N PHE A 5 -9.01 -8.58 47.18
CA PHE A 5 -8.03 -7.61 46.68
C PHE A 5 -6.90 -8.19 45.83
N LEU A 6 -6.68 -9.50 45.84
CA LEU A 6 -5.61 -10.14 45.04
C LEU A 6 -6.08 -10.61 43.66
N LEU A 7 -7.39 -10.78 43.46
CA LEU A 7 -7.96 -11.28 42.20
C LEU A 7 -8.13 -10.19 41.14
N THR A 8 -8.19 -8.92 41.53
CA THR A 8 -8.33 -7.80 40.58
C THR A 8 -7.00 -7.38 39.94
N PHE A 9 -5.85 -7.78 40.50
CA PHE A 9 -4.54 -7.52 39.90
C PHE A 9 -4.21 -8.50 38.76
N MET A 10 -4.75 -9.72 38.81
CA MET A 10 -4.51 -10.73 37.77
C MET A 10 -5.31 -10.49 36.48
N THR A 11 -6.38 -9.69 36.53
CA THR A 11 -7.20 -9.37 35.35
C THR A 11 -6.74 -8.15 34.59
N ILE A 12 -5.86 -7.31 35.17
CA ILE A 12 -5.16 -6.25 34.45
C ILE A 12 -3.82 -6.81 33.94
N GLY A 13 -3.87 -8.00 33.34
CA GLY A 13 -2.82 -8.46 32.44
C GLY A 13 -2.87 -7.58 31.20
N LEU A 14 -2.25 -6.40 31.26
CA LEU A 14 -2.09 -5.50 30.13
C LEU A 14 -1.17 -6.19 29.12
N SER A 15 -1.76 -7.05 28.30
CA SER A 15 -1.14 -7.55 27.09
C SER A 15 -1.11 -6.39 26.11
N VAL A 16 -0.16 -5.46 26.30
CA VAL A 16 0.23 -4.55 25.22
C VAL A 16 0.91 -5.43 24.19
N ALA A 17 0.10 -6.04 23.32
CA ALA A 17 0.58 -6.55 22.07
C ALA A 17 1.12 -5.33 21.32
N HIS A 18 2.44 -5.17 21.32
CA HIS A 18 3.09 -4.31 20.34
C HIS A 18 2.63 -4.85 18.98
N ARG A 19 1.70 -4.15 18.34
CA ARG A 19 1.59 -4.24 16.88
C ARG A 19 2.92 -3.73 16.37
N GLY A 20 3.87 -4.65 16.22
CA GLY A 20 5.02 -4.40 15.37
C GLY A 20 4.44 -3.89 14.06
N ARG A 21 4.67 -2.62 13.74
CA ARG A 21 4.52 -2.19 12.36
C ARG A 21 5.56 -3.04 11.65
N ASP A 22 5.11 -4.10 10.98
CA ASP A 22 5.90 -4.74 9.94
C ASP A 22 6.32 -3.60 9.01
N MET A 23 7.53 -3.08 9.22
CA MET A 23 8.21 -2.28 8.21
C MET A 23 8.53 -3.27 7.11
N LYS A 24 7.51 -3.67 6.34
CA LYS A 24 7.73 -4.08 4.96
C LYS A 24 8.46 -2.91 4.37
N ARG A 25 9.77 -3.08 4.20
CA ARG A 25 10.62 -2.13 3.48
C ARG A 25 9.86 -1.83 2.20
N ALA A 26 9.44 -0.58 2.02
CA ALA A 26 8.73 -0.18 0.82
C ALA A 26 9.57 -0.71 -0.35
N PRO A 27 8.94 -1.40 -1.33
CA PRO A 27 9.69 -1.90 -2.47
C PRO A 27 10.50 -0.74 -3.04
N GLU A 28 11.80 -0.94 -3.25
CA GLU A 28 12.59 0.07 -3.94
C GLU A 28 12.09 0.15 -5.38
N CYS A 29 11.28 1.17 -5.65
CA CYS A 29 10.67 1.41 -6.95
C CYS A 29 11.60 2.20 -7.85
N SER A 30 12.85 1.75 -7.99
CA SER A 30 13.78 2.33 -8.96
C SER A 30 13.53 1.72 -10.34
N VAL A 31 12.49 2.20 -11.03
CA VAL A 31 12.16 1.74 -12.38
C VAL A 31 12.69 2.75 -13.40
N ILE A 32 13.58 2.30 -14.29
CA ILE A 32 14.01 3.09 -15.45
C ILE A 32 13.11 2.73 -16.62
N CYS A 33 12.41 3.72 -17.17
CA CYS A 33 11.55 3.54 -18.34
C CYS A 33 12.15 4.22 -19.57
N THR A 34 11.94 3.60 -20.73
CA THR A 34 12.17 4.23 -22.03
C THR A 34 11.17 5.38 -22.25
N ALA A 35 11.55 6.33 -23.11
CA ALA A 35 10.71 7.48 -23.48
C ALA A 35 9.76 7.16 -24.66
N ASP A 36 9.49 5.88 -24.93
CA ASP A 36 8.55 5.48 -25.97
C ASP A 36 7.12 5.86 -25.58
N PHE A 37 6.37 6.34 -26.56
CA PHE A 37 4.99 6.72 -26.39
C PHE A 37 4.07 5.60 -26.91
N LYS A 38 3.58 4.78 -25.99
CA LYS A 38 2.62 3.68 -26.21
C LYS A 38 1.57 3.76 -25.10
N PRO A 39 0.63 4.70 -25.19
CA PRO A 39 -0.19 5.11 -24.05
C PRO A 39 -1.01 3.95 -23.51
N VAL A 40 -1.22 3.96 -22.18
CA VAL A 40 -2.07 2.99 -21.48
C VAL A 40 -2.97 3.70 -20.48
N CYS A 41 -4.18 3.18 -20.29
CA CYS A 41 -5.14 3.69 -19.34
C CYS A 41 -5.04 2.89 -18.04
N GLY A 42 -4.72 3.56 -16.94
CA GLY A 42 -4.69 2.98 -15.60
C GLY A 42 -5.86 3.46 -14.74
N MET A 43 -6.31 2.61 -13.83
CA MET A 43 -7.30 2.90 -12.80
C MET A 43 -6.63 2.90 -11.42
N GLY A 44 -6.78 4.00 -10.68
CA GLY A 44 -6.32 4.14 -9.30
C GLY A 44 -7.22 3.40 -8.31
N SER A 45 -6.74 3.23 -7.08
CA SER A 45 -7.51 2.62 -5.98
C SER A 45 -8.76 3.40 -5.59
N ASP A 46 -8.80 4.70 -5.90
CA ASP A 46 -9.95 5.61 -5.76
C ASP A 46 -10.93 5.53 -6.95
N GLY A 47 -10.63 4.71 -7.96
CA GLY A 47 -11.40 4.60 -9.20
C GLY A 47 -11.07 5.68 -10.24
N ALA A 48 -10.11 6.57 -9.96
CA ALA A 48 -9.72 7.60 -10.92
C ALA A 48 -8.96 7.00 -12.12
N LEU A 49 -9.25 7.52 -13.31
CA LEU A 49 -8.57 7.11 -14.54
C LEU A 49 -7.40 8.04 -14.85
N LYS A 50 -6.27 7.46 -15.25
CA LYS A 50 -5.08 8.19 -15.67
C LYS A 50 -4.42 7.53 -16.87
N THR A 51 -4.09 8.34 -17.87
CA THR A 51 -3.26 7.91 -19.01
C THR A 51 -1.79 7.98 -18.62
N PHE A 52 -1.05 6.91 -18.89
CA PHE A 52 0.41 6.83 -18.75
C PHE A 52 1.05 6.74 -20.14
N SER A 53 2.24 7.34 -20.31
CA SER A 53 2.92 7.37 -21.62
C SER A 53 3.29 5.99 -22.15
N ASN A 54 3.54 5.03 -21.24
CA ASN A 54 3.72 3.63 -21.57
C ASN A 54 3.45 2.72 -20.35
N ALA A 55 3.42 1.41 -20.59
CA ALA A 55 3.18 0.40 -19.57
C ALA A 55 4.26 0.38 -18.46
N CYS A 56 5.49 0.79 -18.77
CA CYS A 56 6.55 0.88 -17.77
C CYS A 56 6.25 1.99 -16.75
N GLN A 57 5.83 3.18 -17.21
CA GLN A 57 5.47 4.28 -16.32
C GLN A 57 4.26 3.96 -15.45
N LEU A 58 3.27 3.21 -15.96
CA LEU A 58 2.16 2.72 -15.13
C LEU A 58 2.66 1.82 -14.00
N LYS A 59 3.55 0.87 -14.30
CA LYS A 59 4.14 -0.04 -13.29
C LYS A 59 4.98 0.72 -12.26
N ALA A 60 5.74 1.73 -12.69
CA ALA A 60 6.50 2.58 -11.78
C ALA A 60 5.57 3.30 -10.79
N ALA A 61 4.50 3.93 -11.29
CA ALA A 61 3.52 4.61 -10.45
C ALA A 61 2.80 3.65 -9.48
N ALA A 62 2.47 2.43 -9.94
CA ALA A 62 1.86 1.40 -9.11
C ALA A 62 2.78 0.91 -7.98
N CYS A 63 4.10 0.94 -8.21
CA CYS A 63 5.10 0.56 -7.21
C CYS A 63 5.27 1.66 -6.14
N GLU A 64 5.46 2.92 -6.56
CA GLU A 64 5.82 4.04 -5.66
C GLU A 64 4.76 4.33 -4.60
N ASN A 65 3.48 4.10 -4.91
CA ASN A 65 2.39 4.43 -4.02
C ASN A 65 1.49 3.21 -3.79
N SER A 66 1.86 2.32 -2.86
CA SER A 66 1.04 1.15 -2.55
C SER A 66 -0.40 1.50 -2.10
N ALA A 67 -0.62 2.70 -1.55
CA ALA A 67 -1.95 3.21 -1.19
C ALA A 67 -2.74 3.77 -2.40
N ASN A 68 -2.02 4.27 -3.42
CA ASN A 68 -2.58 4.85 -4.64
C ASN A 68 -2.10 4.06 -5.87
N ALA A 69 -2.15 2.73 -5.78
CA ALA A 69 -1.65 1.86 -6.82
C ALA A 69 -2.55 1.94 -8.05
N PHE A 70 -1.94 2.04 -9.23
CA PHE A 70 -2.65 2.02 -10.51
C PHE A 70 -2.64 0.61 -11.11
N THR A 71 -3.79 0.17 -11.61
CA THR A 71 -3.93 -1.08 -12.37
C THR A 71 -4.21 -0.76 -13.83
N MET A 72 -3.60 -1.48 -14.77
CA MET A 72 -3.90 -1.30 -16.20
C MET A 72 -5.34 -1.73 -16.49
N LEU A 73 -6.12 -0.81 -17.08
CA LEU A 73 -7.49 -1.06 -17.53
C LEU A 73 -7.50 -1.48 -19.00
N ARG A 74 -6.80 -0.73 -19.87
CA ARG A 74 -6.72 -0.98 -21.31
C ARG A 74 -5.46 -0.35 -21.92
N GLU A 75 -5.10 -0.82 -23.11
CA GLU A 75 -4.17 -0.11 -23.99
C GLU A 75 -4.83 1.15 -24.56
N GLY A 76 -4.03 2.16 -24.90
CA GLY A 76 -4.50 3.47 -25.34
C GLY A 76 -4.74 4.44 -24.18
N SER A 77 -5.10 5.68 -24.49
CA SER A 77 -5.46 6.67 -23.47
C SER A 77 -6.80 6.34 -22.81
N CYS A 78 -6.95 6.75 -21.55
CA CYS A 78 -8.25 7.10 -21.00
C CYS A 78 -8.74 8.38 -21.72
#